data_AF-A0A1F6D404-F1
#
_entry.id   AF-A0A1F6D404-F1
#
_cell.length_a   1.000
_cell.length_b   1.000
_cell.length_c   1.000
_cell.angle_alpha   90.00
_cell.angle_beta   90.00
_cell.angle_gamma   90.00
#
_symmetry.space_group_name_H-M   'P 1'
#
loop_
_entity.id
_entity.type
_entity.pdbx_description
1 polymer ?
#
loop_
_entity_poly.entity_id
_entity_poly.type
_entity_poly.pdbx_seq_one_letter_code
_entity_poly.pdbx_strand_id
1 'polypeptide(L)'
;MQDRYLEITFHKGKPLAGYLYLAREVGVRSIRSEATGKGLVVDFGPDGRPIGIEITAPSRITLAEVNELLQRYGLSPLSIEELAPLQAA
;
A
#
# COMPACT_ATOMS: atom_id res chain seq x y z
N MET A 1 9.76 9.70 -5.09
CA MET A 1 10.69 8.54 -5.16
C MET A 1 10.31 7.78 -6.41
N GLN A 2 11.30 7.32 -7.19
CA GLN A 2 10.99 6.60 -8.44
C GLN A 2 10.49 5.19 -8.18
N ASP A 3 10.96 4.54 -7.12
CA ASP A 3 10.58 3.16 -6.78
C ASP A 3 9.56 3.10 -5.65
N ARG A 4 8.63 2.14 -5.77
CA ARG A 4 7.68 1.80 -4.71
C ARG A 4 8.36 1.03 -3.59
N TYR A 5 7.87 1.15 -2.37
CA TYR A 5 8.37 0.38 -1.22
C TYR A 5 7.31 0.24 -0.14
N LEU A 6 7.46 -0.79 0.70
CA LEU A 6 6.52 -1.12 1.76
C LEU A 6 7.14 -0.84 3.13
N GLU A 7 6.48 0.00 3.93
CA GLU A 7 6.77 0.18 5.35
C GLU A 7 5.74 -0.57 6.19
N ILE A 8 6.19 -1.30 7.22
CA ILE A 8 5.31 -1.99 8.17
C ILE A 8 5.63 -1.51 9.58
N THR A 9 4.59 -1.15 10.32
CA THR A 9 4.67 -0.84 11.75
C THR A 9 4.33 -2.09 12.55
N PHE A 10 5.19 -2.46 13.50
CA PHE A 10 4.97 -3.61 14.39
C PHE A 10 4.62 -3.16 15.81
N HIS A 11 3.75 -3.91 16.47
CA HIS A 11 3.48 -3.81 17.90
C HIS A 11 3.63 -5.18 18.54
N LYS A 12 4.57 -5.30 19.50
CA LYS A 12 4.89 -6.57 20.20
C LYS A 12 5.15 -7.74 19.24
N GLY A 13 5.93 -7.47 18.18
CA GLY A 13 6.29 -8.47 17.18
C GLY A 13 5.17 -8.84 16.21
N LYS A 14 4.00 -8.17 16.23
CA LYS A 14 2.92 -8.40 15.26
C LYS A 14 2.74 -7.18 14.35
N PRO A 15 2.45 -7.35 13.06
CA PRO A 15 2.20 -6.23 12.17
C PRO A 15 0.90 -5.53 12.59
N LEU A 16 1.00 -4.24 12.88
CA LEU A 16 -0.10 -3.38 13.31
C LEU A 16 -0.71 -2.62 12.13
N ALA A 17 0.15 -2.03 11.29
CA ALA A 17 -0.23 -1.26 10.11
C ALA A 17 0.87 -1.34 9.05
N GLY A 18 0.55 -0.99 7.81
CA GLY A 18 1.50 -0.88 6.73
C GLY A 18 1.21 0.29 5.81
N TYR A 19 2.22 0.73 5.07
CA TYR A 19 2.07 1.75 4.03
C TYR A 19 2.91 1.36 2.82
N LEU A 20 2.23 1.11 1.69
CA LEU A 20 2.86 0.92 0.40
C LEU A 20 2.98 2.26 -0.29
N TYR A 21 4.18 2.81 -0.37
CA TYR A 21 4.47 4.00 -1.15
C TYR A 21 4.53 3.63 -2.62
N LEU A 22 3.79 4.35 -3.46
CA LEU A 22 3.81 4.16 -4.91
C LEU A 22 4.75 5.16 -5.58
N ALA A 23 5.17 4.85 -6.80
CA ALA A 23 5.97 5.75 -7.62
C ALA A 23 5.23 7.09 -7.78
N ARG A 24 5.84 8.18 -7.32
CA ARG A 24 5.28 9.53 -7.38
C ARG A 24 6.36 10.58 -7.50
N GLU A 25 6.01 11.71 -8.10
CA GLU A 25 6.86 12.90 -8.10
C GLU A 25 7.19 13.34 -6.67
N VAL A 26 8.42 13.82 -6.48
CA VAL A 26 8.88 14.25 -5.15
C VAL A 26 8.06 15.45 -4.70
N GLY A 27 7.58 15.42 -3.45
CA GLY A 27 6.78 16.50 -2.88
C GLY A 27 5.27 16.37 -3.09
N VAL A 28 4.80 15.42 -3.90
CA VAL A 28 3.36 15.15 -4.03
C VAL A 28 2.80 14.58 -2.72
N ARG A 29 1.70 15.17 -2.26
CA ARG A 29 0.97 14.78 -1.05
C ARG A 29 -0.43 14.28 -1.39
N SER A 30 -0.98 13.45 -0.51
CA SER A 30 -2.36 12.99 -0.62
C SER A 30 -3.30 14.17 -0.44
N ILE A 31 -4.28 14.31 -1.33
CA ILE A 31 -5.36 15.29 -1.21
C ILE A 31 -6.71 14.62 -0.95
N ARG A 32 -6.77 13.29 -1.09
CA ARG A 32 -8.00 12.50 -1.01
C ARG A 32 -7.62 11.05 -0.72
N SER A 33 -8.40 10.40 0.14
CA SER A 33 -8.23 8.98 0.46
C SER A 33 -9.54 8.23 0.27
N GLU A 34 -9.48 7.00 -0.22
CA GLU A 34 -10.66 6.13 -0.39
C GLU A 34 -10.44 4.75 0.24
N ALA A 35 -11.36 4.35 1.11
CA ALA A 35 -11.35 3.00 1.69
C ALA A 35 -11.97 2.00 0.72
N THR A 36 -11.33 0.83 0.57
CA THR A 36 -11.81 -0.24 -0.32
C THR A 36 -12.57 -1.35 0.42
N GLY A 37 -12.82 -1.16 1.72
CA GLY A 37 -13.61 -2.07 2.58
C GLY A 37 -12.83 -3.24 3.20
N LYS A 38 -11.63 -3.55 2.71
CA LYS A 38 -10.83 -4.71 3.15
C LYS A 38 -9.70 -4.39 4.15
N GLY A 39 -9.65 -3.16 4.67
CA GLY A 39 -8.50 -2.68 5.44
C GLY A 39 -7.37 -2.14 4.55
N LEU A 40 -7.72 -1.73 3.31
CA LEU A 40 -6.87 -0.96 2.41
C LEU A 40 -7.50 0.41 2.18
N VAL A 41 -6.69 1.46 2.29
CA VAL A 41 -7.06 2.84 1.97
C VAL A 41 -6.10 3.34 0.90
N VAL A 42 -6.65 3.85 -0.20
CA VAL A 42 -5.87 4.39 -1.32
C VAL A 42 -5.73 5.89 -1.14
N ASP A 43 -4.51 6.40 -1.16
CA ASP A 43 -4.20 7.81 -1.15
C ASP A 43 -4.00 8.33 -2.57
N PHE A 44 -4.68 9.41 -2.92
CA PHE A 44 -4.62 10.03 -4.24
C PHE A 44 -3.91 11.37 -4.22
N GLY A 45 -3.05 11.57 -5.21
CA GLY A 45 -2.44 12.86 -5.51
C GLY A 45 -3.41 13.82 -6.22
N PRO A 46 -2.97 15.06 -6.48
CA PRO A 46 -3.76 16.09 -7.14
C PRO A 46 -4.22 15.74 -8.56
N ASP A 47 -3.48 14.87 -9.25
CA ASP A 47 -3.76 14.39 -10.60
C ASP A 47 -4.72 13.18 -10.62
N GLY A 48 -5.25 12.78 -9.46
CA GLY A 48 -6.13 11.63 -9.33
C GLY A 48 -5.43 10.28 -9.41
N ARG A 49 -4.09 10.25 -9.45
CA ARG A 49 -3.33 9.00 -9.42
C ARG A 49 -3.10 8.54 -7.98
N PRO A 50 -3.11 7.23 -7.72
CA PRO A 50 -2.75 6.71 -6.41
C PRO A 50 -1.26 6.97 -6.14
N ILE A 51 -0.96 7.49 -4.96
CA ILE A 51 0.40 7.82 -4.51
C ILE A 51 0.84 6.97 -3.31
N GLY A 52 -0.09 6.21 -2.74
CA GLY A 52 0.16 5.30 -1.62
C GLY A 52 -1.06 4.45 -1.30
N ILE A 53 -0.83 3.34 -0.61
CA ILE A 53 -1.87 2.45 -0.08
C ILE A 53 -1.56 2.20 1.40
N GLU A 54 -2.45 2.63 2.29
CA GLU A 54 -2.40 2.30 3.70
C GLU A 54 -3.07 0.94 3.94
N ILE A 55 -2.42 0.12 4.77
CA ILE A 55 -2.86 -1.21 5.20
C ILE A 55 -3.19 -1.12 6.68
N THR A 56 -4.48 -1.06 7.01
CA THR A 56 -4.99 -0.88 8.38
C THR A 56 -5.27 -2.20 9.09
N ALA A 57 -5.34 -3.31 8.34
CA ALA A 57 -5.50 -4.66 8.88
C ALA A 57 -4.52 -5.65 8.24
N PRO A 58 -3.20 -5.55 8.51
CA PRO A 58 -2.18 -6.38 7.87
C PRO A 58 -2.47 -7.89 7.93
N SER A 59 -3.01 -8.38 9.04
CA SER A 59 -3.31 -9.80 9.25
C SER A 59 -4.51 -10.32 8.43
N ARG A 60 -5.21 -9.45 7.70
CA ARG A 60 -6.40 -9.78 6.90
C ARG A 60 -6.20 -9.55 5.40
N ILE A 61 -5.03 -9.04 5.00
CA ILE A 61 -4.72 -8.72 3.61
C ILE A 61 -3.87 -9.83 2.99
N THR A 62 -4.24 -10.22 1.78
CA THR A 62 -3.46 -11.14 0.95
C THR A 62 -2.74 -10.40 -0.18
N LEU A 63 -1.64 -10.99 -0.70
CA LEU A 63 -0.95 -10.48 -1.89
C LEU A 63 -1.90 -10.32 -3.08
N ALA A 64 -2.83 -11.27 -3.26
CA ALA A 64 -3.80 -11.23 -4.33
C ALA A 64 -4.69 -9.98 -4.24
N GLU A 65 -5.17 -9.63 -3.05
CA GLU A 65 -6.03 -8.45 -2.85
C GLU A 65 -5.29 -7.14 -3.10
N VAL A 66 -4.02 -7.05 -2.70
CA VAL A 66 -3.19 -5.88 -3.02
C VAL A 66 -2.97 -5.80 -4.53
N ASN A 67 -2.70 -6.92 -5.20
CA ASN A 67 -2.47 -6.95 -6.65
C ASN A 67 -3.74 -6.64 -7.46
N GLU A 68 -4.91 -7.10 -7.03
CA GLU A 68 -6.19 -6.70 -7.61
C GLU A 68 -6.42 -5.19 -7.48
N LEU A 69 -6.06 -4.60 -6.34
CA LEU A 69 -6.13 -3.16 -6.14
C LEU A 69 -5.18 -2.41 -7.08
N LEU A 70 -3.94 -2.85 -7.19
CA LEU A 70 -2.94 -2.24 -8.09
C LEU A 70 -3.37 -2.31 -9.55
N GLN A 71 -3.88 -3.46 -9.99
CA GLN A 71 -4.38 -3.65 -11.36
C GLN A 71 -5.55 -2.73 -11.70
N ARG A 72 -6.47 -2.47 -10.75
CA ARG A 72 -7.58 -1.51 -10.96
C ARG A 72 -7.10 -0.10 -11.28
N TYR A 73 -5.89 0.27 -10.85
CA TYR A 73 -5.28 1.56 -11.16
C TYR A 73 -4.19 1.49 -12.25
N GLY A 74 -4.09 0.37 -12.98
CA GLY A 74 -3.11 0.19 -14.04
C GLY A 74 -1.66 0.07 -13.55
N LEU A 75 -1.46 -0.27 -12.28
CA LEU A 75 -0.14 -0.44 -11.68
C LEU A 75 0.33 -1.89 -11.77
N SER A 76 1.64 -2.08 -11.85
CA SER A 76 2.25 -3.41 -11.85
C SER A 76 1.95 -4.15 -10.53
N PRO A 77 1.72 -5.48 -10.56
CA PRO A 77 1.53 -6.26 -9.33
C PRO A 77 2.80 -6.27 -8.48
N LEU A 78 2.65 -6.41 -7.16
CA LEU A 78 3.72 -6.76 -6.23
C LEU A 78 4.14 -8.20 -6.41
N SER A 79 5.45 -8.41 -6.31
CA SER A 79 6.06 -9.71 -6.05
C SER A 79 5.85 -10.14 -4.60
N ILE A 80 6.08 -11.42 -4.30
CA ILE A 80 5.96 -11.92 -2.93
C ILE A 80 7.08 -11.38 -2.03
N GLU A 81 8.24 -11.10 -2.62
CA GLU A 81 9.40 -10.51 -1.96
C GLU A 81 9.11 -9.08 -1.49
N GLU A 82 8.38 -8.30 -2.28
CA GLU A 82 7.95 -6.95 -1.90
C GLU A 82 6.92 -6.96 -0.75
N LEU A 83 6.19 -8.07 -0.57
CA LEU A 83 5.25 -8.26 0.55
C LEU A 83 5.90 -8.94 1.76
N ALA A 84 7.14 -9.43 1.63
CA ALA A 84 7.84 -10.14 2.71
C ALA A 84 7.86 -9.38 4.06
N PRO A 85 7.98 -8.04 4.12
CA PRO A 85 7.88 -7.30 5.38
C PRO A 85 6.55 -7.51 6.13
N LEU A 86 5.45 -7.81 5.42
CA LEU A 86 4.16 -8.14 6.03
C LEU A 86 4.19 -9.51 6.73
N GLN A 87 5.06 -10.42 6.26
CA GLN A 87 5.17 -11.83 6.70
C GLN A 87 6.29 -12.07 7.71
N ALA A 88 7.14 -11.07 7.98
CA ALA A 88 8.35 -11.21 8.79
C ALA A 88 8.12 -11.33 10.32
N ALA A 89 6.90 -11.66 10.76
CA ALA A 89 6.49 -11.76 12.16
C ALA A 89 5.88 -13.12 12.51
#